data_AF-A0A0E0EU50-F1
#
_entry.id   AF-A0A0E0EU50-F1
#
_cell.length_a   1.000
_cell.length_b   1.000
_cell.length_c   1.000
_cell.angle_alpha   90.00
_cell.angle_beta   90.00
_cell.angle_gamma   90.00
#
_symmetry.space_group_name_H-M   'P 1'
#
loop_
_entity.id
_entity.type
_entity.pdbx_description
1 polymer ?
#
loop_
_entity_poly.entity_id
_entity_poly.type
_entity_poly.pdbx_seq_one_letter_code
_entity_poly.pdbx_strand_id
1 'polypeptide(L)'
;MSTAATAAASTSLRPASPSALRLAGSPQRWCWGAPALSPARRAFHADTRRRKTLLYATDKGPEESLKKTIEVDRLIEMLRDANPRELDQIVVENVLAFDEGFWVRLAARIDLCKSDDDKAWFSQLDFFFKDYEELAENVMNIVDRLVHKTDEKIEQSTDVLKAIISPVMHEGENATWPPRDPEALKLMEKEISNREKEGQLDEGFLSEVNAQLRQAKQDGDKPGLQAMLQKVLQLYASNFLQKRSYAYKGGEVIVPESFLESVIKAPENEWNKLLLDGLTVGKGNVSPDEFYAVIKKRIERVLIRTEGGSYQQRILVEYLKEIQARAEEVVKVLQGPTI
;
A
#
# COMPACT_ATOMS: atom_id res chain seq x y z
N MET A 1 51.52 51.51 48.20
CA MET A 1 51.04 52.87 47.83
C MET A 1 50.41 52.71 46.46
N SER A 2 49.08 52.64 46.39
CA SER A 2 48.19 53.76 46.03
C SER A 2 48.20 54.02 44.50
N THR A 3 47.07 54.15 43.79
CA THR A 3 45.68 54.43 44.20
C THR A 3 44.66 53.94 43.14
N ALA A 4 43.36 54.07 43.41
CA ALA A 4 42.25 53.53 42.60
C ALA A 4 41.46 54.59 41.80
N ALA A 5 40.41 54.13 41.10
CA ALA A 5 39.29 54.88 40.48
C ALA A 5 39.58 55.57 39.12
N THR A 6 38.61 55.84 38.22
CA THR A 6 37.13 55.83 38.33
C THR A 6 36.44 55.50 36.97
N ALA A 7 35.11 55.33 36.99
CA ALA A 7 34.24 54.88 35.89
C ALA A 7 33.90 55.90 34.77
N ALA A 8 33.29 55.41 33.70
CA ALA A 8 32.29 56.12 32.89
C ALA A 8 31.29 55.14 32.26
N ALA A 9 30.00 55.49 32.25
CA ALA A 9 28.92 54.72 31.62
C ALA A 9 28.09 55.65 30.72
N SER A 10 27.54 55.12 29.60
CA SER A 10 26.62 55.85 28.73
C SER A 10 25.54 54.95 28.10
N THR A 11 24.36 55.03 28.72
CA THR A 11 22.98 54.92 28.21
C THR A 11 22.76 54.87 26.69
N SER A 12 21.82 54.02 26.23
CA SER A 12 21.04 54.28 25.00
C SER A 12 19.58 53.82 25.07
N LEU A 13 18.72 54.84 25.15
CA LEU A 13 17.29 55.03 24.86
C LEU A 13 16.41 53.92 24.22
N ARG A 14 15.17 53.84 24.75
CA ARG A 14 13.88 53.53 24.07
C ARG A 14 13.02 54.83 24.10
N PRO A 15 11.82 54.96 23.47
CA PRO A 15 10.91 53.98 22.84
C PRO A 15 10.83 54.18 21.28
N ALA A 16 9.82 53.83 20.46
CA ALA A 16 8.43 53.34 20.64
C ALA A 16 7.95 52.49 19.43
N SER A 17 6.64 52.15 19.38
CA SER A 17 5.95 51.45 18.26
C SER A 17 5.08 52.41 17.42
N PRO A 18 4.70 52.05 16.17
CA PRO A 18 3.38 51.44 16.00
C PRO A 18 3.23 50.35 14.89
N SER A 19 2.23 49.49 15.10
CA SER A 19 1.34 48.86 14.11
C SER A 19 1.87 48.12 12.85
N ALA A 20 1.83 46.79 12.94
CA ALA A 20 1.30 45.82 11.96
C ALA A 20 1.27 46.16 10.45
N LEU A 21 2.02 45.39 9.66
CA LEU A 21 1.57 44.84 8.38
C LEU A 21 2.05 43.39 8.23
N ARG A 22 1.22 42.54 7.63
CA ARG A 22 1.42 41.07 7.58
C ARG A 22 2.27 40.67 6.38
N LEU A 23 3.17 39.70 6.55
CA LEU A 23 3.57 38.74 5.51
C LEU A 23 4.18 37.49 6.20
N ALA A 24 3.30 36.56 6.59
CA ALA A 24 3.71 35.27 7.15
C ALA A 24 3.66 34.21 6.03
N GLY A 25 4.80 33.97 5.38
CA GLY A 25 4.98 32.82 4.50
C GLY A 25 5.24 31.57 5.34
N SER A 26 4.23 30.74 5.55
CA SER A 26 4.39 29.44 6.21
C SER A 26 4.84 28.38 5.20
N PRO A 27 5.82 27.52 5.52
CA PRO A 27 6.21 26.43 4.63
C PRO A 27 5.05 25.44 4.47
N GLN A 28 4.74 25.07 3.23
CA GLN A 28 3.64 24.16 2.92
C GLN A 28 3.95 22.76 3.46
N ARG A 29 3.17 22.36 4.46
CA ARG A 29 3.15 21.01 5.03
C ARG A 29 2.43 20.10 4.03
N TRP A 30 3.18 19.23 3.35
CA TRP A 30 2.61 18.27 2.39
C TRP A 30 1.75 17.26 3.16
N CYS A 31 0.43 17.42 3.08
CA CYS A 31 -0.52 16.53 3.72
C CYS A 31 -0.65 15.24 2.91
N TRP A 32 -0.01 14.17 3.39
CA TRP A 32 -0.38 12.80 3.05
C TRP A 32 -1.83 12.59 3.49
N GLY A 33 -2.75 12.51 2.52
CA GLY A 33 -4.17 12.45 2.79
C GLY A 33 -4.59 11.05 3.24
N ALA A 34 -4.94 10.91 4.52
CA ALA A 34 -5.79 9.81 4.95
C ALA A 34 -7.19 9.94 4.28
N PRO A 35 -7.90 8.83 3.99
CA PRO A 35 -9.25 8.90 3.44
C PRO A 35 -10.21 9.62 4.40
N ALA A 36 -10.66 10.81 4.01
CA ALA A 36 -11.55 11.63 4.83
C ALA A 36 -12.99 11.10 4.82
N LEU A 37 -13.26 10.06 5.62
CA LEU A 37 -14.62 9.70 6.03
C LEU A 37 -15.26 10.92 6.71
N SER A 38 -16.19 11.57 6.02
CA SER A 38 -16.80 12.82 6.46
C SER A 38 -17.98 12.55 7.42
N PRO A 39 -17.90 12.94 8.70
CA PRO A 39 -19.02 12.78 9.63
C PRO A 39 -20.05 13.90 9.41
N ALA A 40 -21.07 13.63 8.61
CA ALA A 40 -22.16 14.57 8.35
C ALA A 40 -23.09 14.72 9.58
N ARG A 41 -22.65 15.45 10.60
CA ARG A 41 -23.54 15.94 11.68
C ARG A 41 -24.62 16.84 11.08
N ARG A 42 -25.89 16.44 11.15
CA ARG A 42 -27.04 17.35 11.07
C ARG A 42 -27.80 17.32 12.39
N ALA A 43 -28.23 18.49 12.83
CA ALA A 43 -28.90 18.66 14.12
C ALA A 43 -30.29 18.03 14.11
N PHE A 44 -30.66 17.40 15.23
CA PHE A 44 -32.04 17.05 15.51
C PHE A 44 -32.88 18.33 15.70
N HIS A 45 -33.91 18.49 14.87
CA HIS A 45 -35.08 19.27 15.21
C HIS A 45 -36.29 18.35 15.17
N ALA A 46 -36.95 18.20 16.31
CA ALA A 46 -38.21 17.46 16.39
C ALA A 46 -39.36 18.37 15.92
N ASP A 47 -40.12 17.89 14.93
CA ASP A 47 -41.51 18.33 14.74
C ASP A 47 -42.39 17.12 14.38
N THR A 48 -43.65 17.16 14.81
CA THR A 48 -44.57 16.03 14.83
C THR A 48 -45.78 16.28 13.94
N ARG A 49 -45.78 15.74 12.70
CA ARG A 49 -47.03 15.58 11.94
C ARG A 49 -47.01 14.61 10.74
N ARG A 50 -47.85 13.56 10.86
CA ARG A 50 -48.60 12.81 9.83
C ARG A 50 -47.97 12.55 8.43
N ARG A 51 -47.51 11.30 8.27
CA ARG A 51 -47.80 10.36 7.15
C ARG A 51 -48.20 10.95 5.77
N LYS A 52 -47.32 10.78 4.78
CA LYS A 52 -47.59 10.08 3.49
C LYS A 52 -46.28 9.87 2.72
N THR A 53 -45.59 8.77 2.98
CA THR A 53 -44.39 8.38 2.22
C THR A 53 -44.82 7.65 0.95
N LEU A 54 -44.73 8.31 -0.20
CA LEU A 54 -44.64 7.60 -1.48
C LEU A 54 -43.22 7.04 -1.58
N LEU A 55 -43.10 5.72 -1.40
CA LEU A 55 -41.83 5.02 -1.59
C LEU A 55 -41.52 4.97 -3.08
N TYR A 56 -40.55 5.76 -3.52
CA TYR A 56 -39.91 5.55 -4.82
C TYR A 56 -39.00 4.32 -4.67
N ALA A 57 -39.39 3.20 -5.28
CA ALA A 57 -38.60 1.99 -5.25
C ALA A 57 -37.37 2.18 -6.17
N THR A 58 -36.18 2.22 -5.58
CA THR A 58 -34.93 2.11 -6.35
C THR A 58 -34.82 0.68 -6.88
N ASP A 59 -34.60 0.56 -8.19
CA ASP A 59 -34.67 -0.69 -8.94
C ASP A 59 -33.49 -1.63 -8.62
N LYS A 60 -33.64 -2.42 -7.56
CA LYS A 60 -33.02 -3.75 -7.39
C LYS A 60 -34.14 -4.69 -6.98
N GLY A 61 -34.31 -5.78 -7.73
CA GLY A 61 -35.50 -6.62 -7.63
C GLY A 61 -35.73 -7.16 -6.20
N PRO A 62 -36.98 -7.28 -5.74
CA PRO A 62 -37.29 -7.75 -4.38
C PRO A 62 -36.74 -9.16 -4.10
N GLU A 63 -36.48 -9.97 -5.12
CA GLU A 63 -35.84 -11.28 -4.98
C GLU A 63 -34.35 -11.20 -4.63
N GLU A 64 -33.63 -10.16 -5.07
CA GLU A 64 -32.19 -10.01 -4.78
C GLU A 64 -31.97 -9.53 -3.35
N SER A 65 -32.80 -8.60 -2.86
CA SER A 65 -32.74 -8.17 -1.46
C SER A 65 -33.09 -9.32 -0.51
N LEU A 66 -34.11 -10.12 -0.84
CA LEU A 66 -34.47 -11.32 -0.06
C LEU A 66 -33.34 -12.36 -0.03
N LYS A 67 -32.67 -12.64 -1.16
CA LYS A 67 -31.50 -13.56 -1.19
C LYS A 67 -30.39 -13.09 -0.26
N LYS A 68 -30.06 -11.80 -0.28
CA LYS A 68 -29.07 -11.20 0.61
C LYS A 68 -29.47 -11.28 2.08
N THR A 69 -30.74 -11.06 2.41
CA THR A 69 -31.23 -11.23 3.79
C THR A 69 -31.06 -12.68 4.27
N ILE A 70 -31.35 -13.67 3.42
CA ILE A 70 -31.16 -15.10 3.73
C ILE A 70 -29.68 -15.44 3.91
N GLU A 71 -28.79 -14.87 3.10
CA GLU A 71 -27.34 -15.07 3.23
C GLU A 71 -26.80 -14.48 4.55
N VAL A 72 -27.23 -13.27 4.93
CA VAL A 72 -26.90 -12.65 6.22
C VAL A 72 -27.47 -13.44 7.40
N ASP A 73 -28.72 -13.91 7.32
CA ASP A 73 -29.32 -14.75 8.37
C ASP A 73 -28.54 -16.06 8.58
N ARG A 74 -28.09 -16.71 7.50
CA ARG A 74 -27.24 -17.91 7.58
C ARG A 74 -25.88 -17.62 8.21
N LEU A 75 -25.27 -16.47 7.89
CA LEU A 75 -24.01 -16.06 8.51
C LEU A 75 -24.18 -15.81 10.01
N ILE A 76 -25.28 -15.14 10.42
CA ILE A 76 -25.62 -14.94 11.84
C ILE A 76 -25.81 -16.29 12.56
N GLU A 77 -26.47 -17.26 11.93
CA GLU A 77 -26.67 -18.61 12.49
C GLU A 77 -25.35 -19.39 12.59
N MET A 78 -24.48 -19.34 11.56
CA MET A 78 -23.13 -19.91 11.62
C MET A 78 -22.27 -19.30 12.72
N LEU A 79 -22.29 -17.97 12.87
CA LEU A 79 -21.52 -17.26 13.90
C LEU A 79 -22.02 -17.60 15.31
N ARG A 80 -23.33 -17.77 15.49
CA ARG A 80 -23.95 -18.15 16.77
C ARG A 80 -23.58 -19.56 17.21
N ASP A 81 -23.56 -20.51 16.27
CA ASP A 81 -23.34 -21.92 16.56
C ASP A 81 -21.83 -22.30 16.60
N ALA A 82 -20.93 -21.38 16.22
CA ALA A 82 -19.49 -21.58 16.19
C ALA A 82 -18.83 -21.56 17.58
N ASN A 83 -17.80 -22.39 17.79
CA ASN A 83 -16.95 -22.25 18.98
C ASN A 83 -15.97 -21.07 18.84
N PRO A 84 -15.33 -20.57 19.92
CA PRO A 84 -14.50 -19.36 19.85
C PRO A 84 -13.37 -19.36 18.81
N ARG A 85 -12.80 -20.53 18.46
CA ARG A 85 -11.76 -20.62 17.42
C ARG A 85 -12.34 -20.62 16.00
N GLU A 86 -13.51 -21.22 15.83
CA GLU A 86 -14.27 -21.18 14.58
C GLU A 86 -14.83 -19.78 14.35
N LEU A 87 -15.28 -19.09 15.41
CA LEU A 87 -15.78 -17.71 15.36
C LEU A 87 -14.71 -16.75 14.81
N ASP A 88 -13.49 -16.78 15.37
CA ASP A 88 -12.35 -16.01 14.85
C ASP A 88 -12.12 -16.27 13.34
N GLN A 89 -12.17 -17.53 12.91
CA GLN A 89 -11.94 -17.91 11.51
C GLN A 89 -13.09 -17.45 10.60
N ILE A 90 -14.36 -17.68 10.98
CA ILE A 90 -15.53 -17.27 10.20
C ILE A 90 -15.56 -15.74 10.06
N VAL A 91 -15.21 -15.00 11.11
CA VAL A 91 -15.13 -13.53 11.05
C VAL A 91 -14.00 -13.06 10.11
N VAL A 92 -12.82 -13.70 10.14
CA VAL A 92 -11.73 -13.34 9.21
C VAL A 92 -12.10 -13.66 7.75
N GLU A 93 -12.69 -14.83 7.49
CA GLU A 93 -13.08 -15.25 6.13
C GLU A 93 -14.23 -14.41 5.55
N ASN A 94 -15.13 -13.91 6.40
CA ASN A 94 -16.33 -13.16 6.00
C ASN A 94 -16.22 -11.65 6.35
N VAL A 95 -15.02 -11.10 6.55
CA VAL A 95 -14.83 -9.71 7.03
C VAL A 95 -15.58 -8.65 6.21
N LEU A 96 -15.67 -8.85 4.89
CA LEU A 96 -16.37 -7.94 3.97
C LEU A 96 -17.91 -8.03 4.04
N ALA A 97 -18.46 -9.04 4.72
CA ALA A 97 -19.91 -9.21 4.92
C ALA A 97 -20.44 -8.45 6.14
N PHE A 98 -19.58 -7.92 7.03
CA PHE A 98 -19.98 -7.15 8.22
C PHE A 98 -20.28 -5.67 7.90
N ASP A 99 -21.10 -5.45 6.87
CA ASP A 99 -21.54 -4.13 6.45
C ASP A 99 -22.74 -3.60 7.28
N GLU A 100 -23.22 -2.40 6.97
CA GLU A 100 -24.40 -1.80 7.63
C GLU A 100 -25.63 -2.73 7.58
N GLY A 101 -25.79 -3.50 6.50
CA GLY A 101 -26.88 -4.45 6.33
C GLY A 101 -26.81 -5.62 7.30
N PHE A 102 -25.61 -6.17 7.55
CA PHE A 102 -25.40 -7.19 8.57
C PHE A 102 -25.80 -6.69 9.97
N TRP A 103 -25.27 -5.52 10.38
CA TRP A 103 -25.52 -4.99 11.74
C TRP A 103 -27.00 -4.63 11.95
N VAL A 104 -27.66 -4.05 10.94
CA VAL A 104 -29.11 -3.79 10.98
C VAL A 104 -29.91 -5.09 11.05
N ARG A 105 -29.50 -6.15 10.35
CA ARG A 105 -30.20 -7.45 10.41
C ARG A 105 -30.02 -8.14 11.77
N LEU A 106 -28.82 -8.08 12.35
CA LEU A 106 -28.53 -8.62 13.68
C LEU A 106 -29.32 -7.86 14.76
N ALA A 107 -29.34 -6.53 14.72
CA ALA A 107 -30.17 -5.71 15.60
C ALA A 107 -31.67 -6.07 15.47
N ALA A 108 -32.16 -6.31 14.25
CA ALA A 108 -33.54 -6.76 14.04
C ALA A 108 -33.80 -8.18 14.58
N ARG A 109 -32.83 -9.10 14.60
CA ARG A 109 -32.96 -10.42 15.27
C ARG A 109 -33.02 -10.26 16.79
N ILE A 110 -32.18 -9.39 17.37
CA ILE A 110 -32.20 -9.04 18.80
C ILE A 110 -33.55 -8.44 19.19
N ASP A 111 -34.06 -7.46 18.43
CA ASP A 111 -35.35 -6.81 18.71
C ASP A 111 -36.57 -7.72 18.48
N LEU A 112 -36.53 -8.62 17.48
CA LEU A 112 -37.61 -9.60 17.26
C LEU A 112 -37.77 -10.59 18.41
N CYS A 113 -36.70 -10.84 19.18
CA CYS A 113 -36.82 -11.66 20.38
C CYS A 113 -37.53 -10.88 21.51
N LYS A 114 -37.46 -9.53 21.54
CA LYS A 114 -38.00 -8.66 22.63
C LYS A 114 -39.52 -8.60 22.76
N SER A 115 -40.31 -9.34 21.95
CA SER A 115 -41.78 -9.29 22.09
C SER A 115 -42.26 -10.03 23.34
N ASP A 116 -42.82 -9.24 24.25
CA ASP A 116 -43.19 -9.57 25.63
C ASP A 116 -44.51 -10.36 25.71
N ASP A 117 -44.45 -11.68 25.51
CA ASP A 117 -45.54 -12.62 25.82
C ASP A 117 -44.97 -13.91 26.48
N ASP A 118 -45.58 -14.29 27.60
CA ASP A 118 -45.40 -15.49 28.45
C ASP A 118 -44.07 -15.77 29.18
N LYS A 119 -44.18 -15.79 30.52
CA LYS A 119 -43.10 -15.84 31.52
C LYS A 119 -42.34 -17.17 31.65
N ALA A 120 -42.83 -18.25 31.04
CA ALA A 120 -42.12 -19.54 31.02
C ALA A 120 -41.10 -19.62 29.88
N TRP A 121 -41.46 -19.03 28.73
CA TRP A 121 -40.58 -18.85 27.57
C TRP A 121 -39.46 -17.84 27.86
N PHE A 122 -39.74 -16.84 28.70
CA PHE A 122 -38.76 -15.84 29.16
C PHE A 122 -37.42 -16.40 29.65
N SER A 123 -37.36 -17.56 30.34
CA SER A 123 -36.08 -18.11 30.82
C SER A 123 -35.26 -18.77 29.71
N GLN A 124 -35.93 -19.40 28.74
CA GLN A 124 -35.29 -19.93 27.53
C GLN A 124 -34.86 -18.76 26.62
N LEU A 125 -35.69 -17.72 26.51
CA LEU A 125 -35.40 -16.58 25.64
C LEU A 125 -34.32 -15.67 26.21
N ASP A 126 -34.32 -15.37 27.53
CA ASP A 126 -33.27 -14.60 28.22
C ASP A 126 -31.87 -15.23 28.09
N PHE A 127 -31.81 -16.56 27.91
CA PHE A 127 -30.60 -17.25 27.49
C PHE A 127 -30.26 -16.95 26.01
N PHE A 128 -31.20 -17.19 25.08
CA PHE A 128 -31.00 -16.94 23.64
C PHE A 128 -30.73 -15.46 23.28
N PHE A 129 -31.22 -14.49 24.05
CA PHE A 129 -30.89 -13.06 23.87
C PHE A 129 -29.45 -12.76 24.21
N LYS A 130 -28.98 -13.25 25.36
CA LYS A 130 -27.60 -13.06 25.81
C LYS A 130 -26.64 -13.65 24.78
N ASP A 131 -26.97 -14.79 24.19
CA ASP A 131 -26.23 -15.33 23.05
C ASP A 131 -26.06 -14.30 21.92
N TYR A 132 -27.11 -13.57 21.51
CA TYR A 132 -27.03 -12.61 20.39
C TYR A 132 -26.35 -11.28 20.76
N GLU A 133 -26.53 -10.77 21.98
CA GLU A 133 -25.82 -9.57 22.45
C GLU A 133 -24.32 -9.86 22.66
N GLU A 134 -23.99 -10.98 23.30
CA GLU A 134 -22.61 -11.47 23.45
C GLU A 134 -21.98 -11.81 22.08
N LEU A 135 -22.74 -12.38 21.14
CA LEU A 135 -22.26 -12.60 19.77
C LEU A 135 -21.94 -11.29 19.06
N ALA A 136 -22.82 -10.28 19.17
CA ALA A 136 -22.59 -8.96 18.57
C ALA A 136 -21.33 -8.31 19.13
N GLU A 137 -21.14 -8.34 20.46
CA GLU A 137 -19.93 -7.84 21.12
C GLU A 137 -18.68 -8.63 20.70
N ASN A 138 -18.73 -9.96 20.68
CA ASN A 138 -17.60 -10.80 20.25
C ASN A 138 -17.20 -10.56 18.80
N VAL A 139 -18.16 -10.57 17.86
CA VAL A 139 -17.88 -10.30 16.43
C VAL A 139 -17.34 -8.89 16.26
N MET A 140 -17.93 -7.88 16.91
CA MET A 140 -17.43 -6.50 16.86
C MET A 140 -16.01 -6.39 17.41
N ASN A 141 -15.71 -7.02 18.55
CA ASN A 141 -14.36 -7.04 19.14
C ASN A 141 -13.33 -7.75 18.24
N ILE A 142 -13.71 -8.78 17.49
CA ILE A 142 -12.80 -9.45 16.53
C ILE A 142 -12.57 -8.55 15.30
N VAL A 143 -13.62 -7.97 14.73
CA VAL A 143 -13.54 -7.05 13.58
C VAL A 143 -12.72 -5.81 13.93
N ASP A 144 -12.96 -5.18 15.08
CA ASP A 144 -12.26 -3.99 15.54
C ASP A 144 -10.74 -4.24 15.71
N ARG A 145 -10.38 -5.36 16.36
CA ARG A 145 -8.97 -5.81 16.47
C ARG A 145 -8.34 -6.10 15.11
N LEU A 146 -9.09 -6.61 14.15
CA LEU A 146 -8.62 -6.87 12.79
C LEU A 146 -8.39 -5.57 12.00
N VAL A 147 -9.31 -4.60 12.11
CA VAL A 147 -9.19 -3.27 11.50
C VAL A 147 -7.99 -2.53 12.09
N HIS A 148 -7.90 -2.40 13.42
CA HIS A 148 -6.78 -1.74 14.08
C HIS A 148 -5.42 -2.33 13.70
N LYS A 149 -5.29 -3.66 13.68
CA LYS A 149 -4.05 -4.33 13.25
C LYS A 149 -3.74 -4.11 11.77
N THR A 150 -4.75 -3.90 10.93
CA THR A 150 -4.59 -3.58 9.51
C THR A 150 -4.12 -2.14 9.31
N ASP A 151 -4.75 -1.19 10.01
CA ASP A 151 -4.35 0.22 10.02
C ASP A 151 -2.90 0.38 10.51
N GLU A 152 -2.55 -0.24 11.64
CA GLU A 152 -1.17 -0.28 12.15
C GLU A 152 -0.17 -0.78 11.10
N LYS A 153 -0.54 -1.82 10.32
CA LYS A 153 0.34 -2.36 9.27
C LYS A 153 0.45 -1.42 8.06
N ILE A 154 -0.61 -0.71 7.71
CA ILE A 154 -0.60 0.31 6.64
C ILE A 154 0.27 1.49 7.06
N GLU A 155 0.13 1.97 8.31
CA GLU A 155 0.97 3.05 8.86
C GLU A 155 2.45 2.64 8.91
N GLN A 156 2.76 1.44 9.44
CA GLN A 156 4.12 0.89 9.44
C GLN A 156 4.70 0.80 8.02
N SER A 157 3.94 0.26 7.06
CA SER A 157 4.37 0.17 5.65
C SER A 157 4.63 1.55 5.04
N THR A 158 3.78 2.52 5.37
CA THR A 158 3.88 3.91 4.93
C THR A 158 5.10 4.61 5.53
N ASP A 159 5.42 4.38 6.80
CA ASP A 159 6.60 4.98 7.44
C ASP A 159 7.91 4.33 6.99
N VAL A 160 7.91 3.01 6.74
CA VAL A 160 9.01 2.31 6.07
C VAL A 160 9.25 2.92 4.68
N LEU A 161 8.18 3.15 3.91
CA LEU A 161 8.25 3.79 2.59
C LEU A 161 8.80 5.21 2.68
N LYS A 162 8.26 6.08 3.57
CA LYS A 162 8.74 7.45 3.79
C LYS A 162 10.24 7.48 4.08
N ALA A 163 10.74 6.59 4.94
CA ALA A 163 12.15 6.53 5.27
C ALA A 163 13.02 6.05 4.09
N ILE A 164 12.52 5.13 3.24
CA ILE A 164 13.21 4.73 2.00
C ILE A 164 13.29 5.88 0.99
N ILE A 165 12.22 6.69 0.82
CA ILE A 165 12.21 7.80 -0.15
C ILE A 165 12.81 9.11 0.41
N SER A 166 12.98 9.24 1.72
CA SER A 166 13.51 10.44 2.39
C SER A 166 14.79 11.00 1.73
N PRO A 167 15.80 10.20 1.33
CA PRO A 167 17.01 10.71 0.69
C PRO A 167 16.76 11.50 -0.62
N VAL A 168 15.71 11.16 -1.38
CA VAL A 168 15.37 11.82 -2.66
C VAL A 168 14.30 12.91 -2.53
N MET A 169 13.67 13.07 -1.35
CA MET A 169 12.67 14.12 -1.11
C MET A 169 13.26 15.53 -0.91
N HIS A 170 14.59 15.67 -0.93
CA HIS A 170 15.29 16.94 -0.70
C HIS A 170 15.57 17.76 -1.97
N GLU A 171 15.19 17.27 -3.16
CA GLU A 171 15.17 18.11 -4.36
C GLU A 171 14.09 19.21 -4.23
N GLY A 172 14.49 20.48 -4.37
CA GLY A 172 13.60 21.64 -4.20
C GLY A 172 12.56 21.81 -5.33
N GLU A 173 12.00 23.02 -5.47
CA GLU A 173 10.88 23.33 -6.41
C GLU A 173 11.14 22.96 -7.90
N ASN A 174 12.39 22.65 -8.29
CA ASN A 174 12.79 22.18 -9.61
C ASN A 174 13.25 20.69 -9.63
N ALA A 175 12.70 19.85 -8.76
CA ALA A 175 13.01 18.42 -8.70
C ALA A 175 12.82 17.72 -10.06
N THR A 176 13.84 16.99 -10.51
CA THR A 176 13.86 16.37 -11.85
C THR A 176 13.53 14.89 -11.72
N TRP A 177 12.27 14.54 -11.95
CA TRP A 177 11.78 13.17 -11.86
C TRP A 177 12.04 12.35 -13.14
N PRO A 178 12.40 11.05 -13.07
CA PRO A 178 12.73 10.27 -11.85
C PRO A 178 14.05 10.72 -11.21
N PRO A 179 14.26 10.49 -9.88
CA PRO A 179 15.47 10.92 -9.18
C PRO A 179 16.73 10.37 -9.85
N ARG A 180 17.72 11.25 -10.05
CA ARG A 180 18.96 10.91 -10.77
C ARG A 180 20.23 11.09 -9.97
N ASP A 181 20.17 11.66 -8.76
CA ASP A 181 21.35 11.79 -7.91
C ASP A 181 21.88 10.40 -7.50
N PRO A 182 23.10 10.02 -7.91
CA PRO A 182 23.66 8.71 -7.59
C PRO A 182 23.91 8.53 -6.09
N GLU A 183 24.13 9.59 -5.32
CA GLU A 183 24.36 9.45 -3.87
C GLU A 183 23.05 9.20 -3.11
N ALA A 184 21.98 9.95 -3.41
CA ALA A 184 20.65 9.67 -2.86
C ALA A 184 20.16 8.27 -3.25
N LEU A 185 20.39 7.81 -4.49
CA LEU A 185 20.02 6.45 -4.91
C LEU A 185 20.78 5.35 -4.16
N LYS A 186 22.08 5.53 -3.87
CA LYS A 186 22.85 4.61 -3.00
C LYS A 186 22.29 4.58 -1.58
N LEU A 187 21.85 5.72 -1.05
CA LEU A 187 21.19 5.78 0.26
C LEU A 187 19.86 5.02 0.26
N MET A 188 19.04 5.16 -0.79
CA MET A 188 17.80 4.36 -0.95
C MET A 188 18.09 2.85 -1.03
N GLU A 189 19.08 2.43 -1.82
CA GLU A 189 19.46 1.02 -1.97
C GLU A 189 19.98 0.42 -0.65
N LYS A 190 20.78 1.19 0.09
CA LYS A 190 21.23 0.82 1.44
C LYS A 190 20.06 0.68 2.40
N GLU A 191 19.09 1.58 2.35
CA GLU A 191 17.93 1.55 3.23
C GLU A 191 17.01 0.36 2.93
N ILE A 192 16.74 0.09 1.65
CA ILE A 192 16.05 -1.14 1.21
C ILE A 192 16.80 -2.38 1.72
N SER A 193 18.12 -2.41 1.60
CA SER A 193 18.96 -3.52 2.08
C SER A 193 18.95 -3.70 3.61
N ASN A 194 18.70 -2.65 4.38
CA ASN A 194 18.55 -2.74 5.84
C ASN A 194 17.15 -3.28 6.19
N ARG A 195 16.12 -2.65 5.64
CA ARG A 195 14.71 -2.99 5.88
C ARG A 195 14.37 -4.42 5.48
N GLU A 196 15.00 -4.93 4.43
CA GLU A 196 14.82 -6.32 4.01
C GLU A 196 15.42 -7.31 5.03
N LYS A 197 16.55 -6.99 5.67
CA LYS A 197 17.15 -7.82 6.74
C LYS A 197 16.33 -7.77 8.02
N GLU A 198 15.67 -6.65 8.27
CA GLU A 198 14.73 -6.45 9.39
C GLU A 198 13.37 -7.10 9.13
N GLY A 199 13.13 -7.66 7.94
CA GLY A 199 11.86 -8.30 7.56
C GLY A 199 10.72 -7.31 7.28
N GLN A 200 11.01 -6.02 7.13
CA GLN A 200 10.01 -4.95 6.95
C GLN A 200 9.56 -4.76 5.49
N LEU A 201 10.26 -5.36 4.53
CA LEU A 201 9.83 -5.38 3.11
C LEU A 201 8.96 -6.62 2.84
N ASP A 202 7.91 -6.77 3.63
CA ASP A 202 6.98 -7.88 3.60
C ASP A 202 5.88 -7.69 2.54
N GLU A 203 4.98 -8.67 2.44
CA GLU A 203 3.92 -8.63 1.44
C GLU A 203 2.87 -7.55 1.70
N GLY A 204 2.73 -7.07 2.94
CA GLY A 204 1.95 -5.87 3.26
C GLY A 204 2.59 -4.63 2.66
N PHE A 205 3.88 -4.42 2.93
CA PHE A 205 4.65 -3.31 2.35
C PHE A 205 4.58 -3.30 0.80
N LEU A 206 4.82 -4.44 0.15
CA LEU A 206 4.76 -4.52 -1.32
C LEU A 206 3.35 -4.31 -1.87
N SER A 207 2.31 -4.73 -1.15
CA SER A 207 0.92 -4.46 -1.52
C SER A 207 0.59 -2.97 -1.46
N GLU A 208 1.07 -2.28 -0.42
CA GLU A 208 0.83 -0.85 -0.18
C GLU A 208 1.55 0.02 -1.21
N VAL A 209 2.85 -0.20 -1.44
CA VAL A 209 3.61 0.52 -2.46
C VAL A 209 2.98 0.35 -3.85
N ASN A 210 2.49 -0.85 -4.19
CA ASN A 210 1.82 -1.09 -5.46
C ASN A 210 0.40 -0.48 -5.51
N ALA A 211 -0.32 -0.42 -4.39
CA ALA A 211 -1.60 0.29 -4.30
C ALA A 211 -1.43 1.79 -4.56
N GLN A 212 -0.48 2.43 -3.85
CA GLN A 212 -0.13 3.83 -4.06
C GLN A 212 0.36 4.10 -5.50
N LEU A 213 1.11 3.16 -6.11
CA LEU A 213 1.59 3.30 -7.49
C LEU A 213 0.43 3.26 -8.50
N ARG A 214 -0.57 2.39 -8.28
CA ARG A 214 -1.79 2.36 -9.11
C ARG A 214 -2.60 3.66 -8.96
N GLN A 215 -2.76 4.15 -7.73
CA GLN A 215 -3.45 5.41 -7.47
C GLN A 215 -2.72 6.60 -8.12
N ALA A 216 -1.40 6.72 -7.97
CA ALA A 216 -0.62 7.79 -8.59
C ALA A 216 -0.72 7.79 -10.12
N LYS A 217 -0.78 6.61 -10.75
CA LYS A 217 -1.03 6.46 -12.20
C LYS A 217 -2.45 6.87 -12.62
N GLN A 218 -3.46 6.63 -11.78
CA GLN A 218 -4.85 6.98 -12.05
C GLN A 218 -5.14 8.47 -11.81
N ASP A 219 -4.56 9.05 -10.75
CA ASP A 219 -4.68 10.47 -10.42
C ASP A 219 -4.05 11.37 -11.51
N GLY A 220 -2.97 10.91 -12.17
CA GLY A 220 -2.27 11.64 -13.25
C GLY A 220 -1.46 12.86 -12.80
N ASP A 221 -1.93 13.57 -11.77
CA ASP A 221 -1.38 14.83 -11.26
C ASP A 221 -0.05 14.69 -10.47
N LYS A 222 0.47 13.46 -10.27
CA LYS A 222 1.63 13.19 -9.41
C LYS A 222 2.71 12.32 -10.08
N PRO A 223 3.27 12.72 -11.25
CA PRO A 223 4.28 11.94 -11.97
C PRO A 223 5.55 11.70 -11.14
N GLY A 224 5.94 12.63 -10.26
CA GLY A 224 7.08 12.45 -9.34
C GLY A 224 6.85 11.33 -8.32
N LEU A 225 5.65 11.21 -7.75
CA LEU A 225 5.32 10.13 -6.83
C LEU A 225 5.30 8.78 -7.55
N GLN A 226 4.69 8.70 -8.74
CA GLN A 226 4.75 7.49 -9.57
C GLN A 226 6.21 7.06 -9.83
N ALA A 227 7.08 8.01 -10.21
CA ALA A 227 8.49 7.75 -10.46
C ALA A 227 9.24 7.24 -9.21
N MET A 228 9.00 7.83 -8.04
CA MET A 228 9.58 7.35 -6.77
C MET A 228 9.13 5.94 -6.43
N LEU A 229 7.83 5.65 -6.48
CA LEU A 229 7.27 4.34 -6.14
C LEU A 229 7.78 3.26 -7.12
N GLN A 230 7.83 3.56 -8.42
CA GLN A 230 8.45 2.67 -9.41
C GLN A 230 9.94 2.43 -9.10
N LYS A 231 10.68 3.47 -8.69
CA LYS A 231 12.10 3.33 -8.32
C LYS A 231 12.32 2.45 -7.10
N VAL A 232 11.47 2.56 -6.07
CA VAL A 232 11.51 1.68 -4.88
C VAL A 232 11.31 0.22 -5.29
N LEU A 233 10.30 -0.07 -6.13
CA LEU A 233 10.03 -1.44 -6.60
C LEU A 233 11.16 -2.00 -7.48
N GLN A 234 11.77 -1.19 -8.34
CA GLN A 234 12.94 -1.58 -9.14
C GLN A 234 14.17 -1.91 -8.28
N LEU A 235 14.47 -1.07 -7.27
CA LEU A 235 15.58 -1.30 -6.35
C LEU A 235 15.35 -2.56 -5.50
N TYR A 236 14.13 -2.77 -5.01
CA TYR A 236 13.73 -4.01 -4.35
C TYR A 236 13.94 -5.24 -5.26
N ALA A 237 13.41 -5.20 -6.49
CA ALA A 237 13.51 -6.31 -7.44
C ALA A 237 14.96 -6.63 -7.81
N SER A 238 15.78 -5.60 -8.07
CA SER A 238 17.21 -5.76 -8.33
C SER A 238 17.91 -6.45 -7.15
N ASN A 239 17.78 -5.89 -5.94
CA ASN A 239 18.44 -6.41 -4.74
C ASN A 239 18.04 -7.87 -4.47
N PHE A 240 16.74 -8.17 -4.53
CA PHE A 240 16.23 -9.53 -4.33
C PHE A 240 16.77 -10.52 -5.39
N LEU A 241 16.77 -10.13 -6.67
CA LEU A 241 17.28 -10.99 -7.75
C LEU A 241 18.79 -11.22 -7.67
N GLN A 242 19.56 -10.22 -7.21
CA GLN A 242 21.02 -10.30 -7.07
C GLN A 242 21.49 -11.34 -6.02
N LYS A 243 20.66 -11.66 -5.02
CA LYS A 243 20.99 -12.61 -3.93
C LYS A 243 21.45 -14.00 -4.39
N ARG A 244 21.05 -14.43 -5.58
CA ARG A 244 21.44 -15.71 -6.16
C ARG A 244 21.94 -15.51 -7.59
N SER A 245 23.25 -15.72 -7.76
CA SER A 245 23.86 -15.88 -9.08
C SER A 245 23.55 -17.26 -9.66
N TYR A 246 23.38 -17.32 -10.97
CA TYR A 246 23.35 -18.54 -11.79
C TYR A 246 24.33 -18.44 -12.97
N ALA A 247 25.10 -17.35 -13.06
CA ALA A 247 26.15 -17.15 -14.05
C ALA A 247 27.21 -18.26 -14.04
N TYR A 248 27.34 -19.01 -12.94
CA TYR A 248 28.28 -20.12 -12.81
C TYR A 248 27.54 -21.46 -12.73
N LYS A 249 27.91 -22.41 -13.60
CA LYS A 249 27.39 -23.79 -13.57
C LYS A 249 28.50 -24.78 -13.94
N GLY A 250 28.80 -25.72 -13.04
CA GLY A 250 29.79 -26.77 -13.30
C GLY A 250 31.24 -26.30 -13.45
N GLY A 251 31.56 -25.08 -13.02
CA GLY A 251 32.87 -24.44 -13.23
C GLY A 251 32.94 -23.52 -14.46
N GLU A 252 31.92 -23.55 -15.33
CA GLU A 252 31.82 -22.69 -16.51
C GLU A 252 30.95 -21.46 -16.26
N VAL A 253 31.24 -20.37 -16.98
CA VAL A 253 30.44 -19.14 -16.96
C VAL A 253 29.40 -19.19 -18.08
N ILE A 254 28.12 -19.19 -17.70
CA ILE A 254 26.99 -19.02 -18.62
C ILE A 254 26.94 -17.55 -19.02
N VAL A 255 27.62 -17.20 -20.13
CA VAL A 255 27.79 -15.82 -20.60
C VAL A 255 26.46 -15.04 -20.69
N PRO A 256 25.34 -15.58 -21.24
CA PRO A 256 24.06 -14.85 -21.26
C PRO A 256 23.46 -14.57 -19.87
N GLU A 257 23.64 -15.47 -18.89
CA GLU A 257 23.13 -15.25 -17.52
C GLU A 257 24.06 -14.31 -16.73
N SER A 258 25.39 -14.36 -16.96
CA SER A 258 26.34 -13.35 -16.46
C SER A 258 26.00 -11.95 -16.98
N PHE A 259 25.63 -11.85 -18.26
CA PHE A 259 25.15 -10.61 -18.85
C PHE A 259 23.82 -10.16 -18.23
N LEU A 260 22.83 -11.05 -18.06
CA LEU A 260 21.59 -10.72 -17.34
C LEU A 260 21.84 -10.22 -15.90
N GLU A 261 22.78 -10.83 -15.17
CA GLU A 261 23.18 -10.35 -13.84
C GLU A 261 23.84 -8.97 -13.87
N SER A 262 24.57 -8.62 -14.94
CA SER A 262 25.10 -7.26 -15.13
C SER A 262 23.99 -6.22 -15.37
N VAL A 263 22.95 -6.57 -16.14
CA VAL A 263 21.80 -5.68 -16.41
C VAL A 263 20.94 -5.51 -15.15
N ILE A 264 20.69 -6.59 -14.39
CA ILE A 264 19.97 -6.52 -13.10
C ILE A 264 20.70 -5.63 -12.09
N LYS A 265 22.04 -5.67 -12.05
CA LYS A 265 22.88 -4.84 -11.18
C LYS A 265 22.93 -3.37 -11.60
N ALA A 266 22.75 -3.09 -12.88
CA ALA A 266 22.90 -1.75 -13.41
C ALA A 266 21.66 -0.89 -13.11
N PRO A 267 21.85 0.43 -12.91
CA PRO A 267 20.73 1.33 -12.79
C PRO A 267 20.01 1.46 -14.14
N GLU A 268 18.70 1.67 -14.09
CA GLU A 268 17.78 1.65 -15.24
C GLU A 268 18.21 2.54 -16.43
N ASN A 269 18.84 3.68 -16.15
CA ASN A 269 19.37 4.61 -17.16
C ASN A 269 20.55 4.06 -17.97
N GLU A 270 21.24 3.04 -17.46
CA GLU A 270 22.37 2.38 -18.13
C GLU A 270 21.93 1.14 -18.93
N TRP A 271 20.71 0.63 -18.73
CA TRP A 271 20.21 -0.58 -19.39
C TRP A 271 20.32 -0.48 -20.91
N ASN A 272 19.87 0.61 -21.52
CA ASN A 272 19.92 0.76 -22.97
C ASN A 272 21.35 0.67 -23.51
N LYS A 273 22.33 1.24 -22.78
CA LYS A 273 23.75 1.15 -23.15
C LYS A 273 24.28 -0.29 -22.98
N LEU A 274 23.99 -0.95 -21.87
CA LEU A 274 24.43 -2.33 -21.62
C LEU A 274 23.80 -3.33 -22.60
N LEU A 275 22.54 -3.11 -22.98
CA LEU A 275 21.84 -3.90 -23.98
C LEU A 275 22.43 -3.70 -25.39
N LEU A 276 22.82 -2.47 -25.73
CA LEU A 276 23.59 -2.19 -26.95
C LEU A 276 24.95 -2.89 -26.92
N ASP A 277 25.77 -2.63 -25.90
CA ASP A 277 27.16 -3.12 -25.83
C ASP A 277 27.25 -4.65 -25.63
N GLY A 278 26.24 -5.28 -25.02
CA GLY A 278 26.23 -6.71 -24.68
C GLY A 278 25.56 -7.64 -25.70
N LEU A 279 24.59 -7.16 -26.48
CA LEU A 279 23.92 -7.94 -27.51
C LEU A 279 24.72 -7.94 -28.83
N THR A 280 24.68 -9.04 -29.58
CA THR A 280 25.37 -9.17 -30.89
C THR A 280 25.00 -8.08 -31.88
N VAL A 281 23.79 -7.52 -31.79
CA VAL A 281 23.31 -6.44 -32.67
C VAL A 281 24.12 -5.14 -32.48
N GLY A 282 24.70 -4.90 -31.30
CA GLY A 282 25.60 -3.78 -31.00
C GLY A 282 27.08 -4.15 -30.86
N LYS A 283 27.49 -5.32 -31.40
CA LYS A 283 28.85 -5.92 -31.32
C LYS A 283 29.19 -6.64 -30.01
N GLY A 284 28.20 -6.93 -29.17
CA GLY A 284 28.38 -7.78 -28.00
C GLY A 284 28.45 -9.28 -28.31
N ASN A 285 28.57 -10.10 -27.26
CA ASN A 285 28.81 -11.55 -27.36
C ASN A 285 27.57 -12.43 -27.12
N VAL A 286 26.41 -11.85 -26.77
CA VAL A 286 25.19 -12.59 -26.42
C VAL A 286 24.14 -12.38 -27.51
N SER A 287 23.58 -13.45 -28.07
CA SER A 287 22.47 -13.30 -29.03
C SER A 287 21.16 -12.90 -28.31
N PRO A 288 20.26 -12.16 -28.97
CA PRO A 288 18.96 -11.82 -28.41
C PRO A 288 18.17 -13.05 -27.94
N ASP A 289 18.15 -14.12 -28.73
CA ASP A 289 17.41 -15.35 -28.40
C ASP A 289 17.97 -16.06 -27.14
N GLU A 290 19.29 -16.12 -26.97
CA GLU A 290 19.92 -16.64 -25.76
C GLU A 290 19.59 -15.76 -24.54
N PHE A 291 19.56 -14.44 -24.72
CA PHE A 291 19.21 -13.50 -23.65
C PHE A 291 17.75 -13.65 -23.21
N TYR A 292 16.81 -13.73 -24.16
CA TYR A 292 15.40 -13.99 -23.88
C TYR A 292 15.20 -15.37 -23.24
N ALA A 293 15.97 -16.39 -23.65
CA ALA A 293 15.92 -17.71 -23.06
C ALA A 293 16.40 -17.74 -21.59
N VAL A 294 17.41 -16.95 -21.20
CA VAL A 294 17.81 -16.86 -19.77
C VAL A 294 16.83 -16.02 -18.96
N ILE A 295 16.26 -14.94 -19.50
CA ILE A 295 15.20 -14.18 -18.82
C ILE A 295 13.98 -15.08 -18.56
N LYS A 296 13.52 -15.84 -19.55
CA LYS A 296 12.41 -16.79 -19.39
C LYS A 296 12.70 -17.82 -18.29
N LYS A 297 13.89 -18.42 -18.29
CA LYS A 297 14.33 -19.34 -17.21
C LYS A 297 14.40 -18.64 -15.84
N ARG A 298 14.75 -17.35 -15.78
CA ARG A 298 14.75 -16.56 -14.53
C ARG A 298 13.32 -16.35 -14.02
N ILE A 299 12.38 -16.01 -14.91
CA ILE A 299 10.94 -15.89 -14.60
C ILE A 299 10.38 -17.23 -14.08
N GLU A 300 10.63 -18.35 -14.77
CA GLU A 300 10.23 -19.69 -14.33
C GLU A 300 10.76 -20.03 -12.92
N ARG A 301 12.02 -19.69 -12.62
CA ARG A 301 12.61 -19.88 -11.29
C ARG A 301 11.96 -18.98 -10.22
N VAL A 302 11.48 -17.79 -10.56
CA VAL A 302 10.74 -16.92 -9.63
C VAL A 302 9.37 -17.52 -9.34
N LEU A 303 8.62 -17.92 -10.37
CA LEU A 303 7.28 -18.50 -10.25
C LEU A 303 7.23 -19.76 -9.37
N ILE A 304 8.27 -20.60 -9.42
CA ILE A 304 8.36 -21.84 -8.63
C ILE A 304 8.75 -21.59 -7.16
N ARG A 305 9.30 -20.42 -6.83
CA ARG A 305 9.94 -20.15 -5.51
C ARG A 305 9.28 -19.04 -4.69
N THR A 306 8.35 -18.32 -5.28
CA THR A 306 7.53 -17.30 -4.62
C THR A 306 6.10 -17.81 -4.57
N GLU A 307 5.33 -17.32 -3.59
CA GLU A 307 3.94 -17.74 -3.44
C GLU A 307 3.11 -17.34 -4.66
N GLY A 308 2.18 -18.21 -5.06
CA GLY A 308 1.39 -18.03 -6.27
C GLY A 308 0.49 -16.78 -6.18
N GLY A 309 0.68 -15.84 -7.09
CA GLY A 309 -0.13 -14.61 -7.14
C GLY A 309 0.31 -13.52 -6.15
N SER A 310 1.39 -13.72 -5.40
CA SER A 310 1.94 -12.72 -4.46
C SER A 310 2.40 -11.43 -5.18
N TYR A 311 2.45 -10.32 -4.46
CA TYR A 311 3.03 -9.07 -4.94
C TYR A 311 4.54 -9.20 -5.23
N GLN A 312 5.31 -9.84 -4.35
CA GLN A 312 6.71 -10.18 -4.60
C GLN A 312 6.87 -10.92 -5.93
N GLN A 313 6.07 -11.97 -6.18
CA GLN A 313 6.08 -12.71 -7.44
C GLN A 313 5.83 -11.80 -8.64
N ARG A 314 4.78 -10.96 -8.58
CA ARG A 314 4.41 -10.03 -9.67
C ARG A 314 5.53 -9.04 -9.96
N ILE A 315 6.04 -8.35 -8.94
CA ILE A 315 7.07 -7.30 -9.07
C ILE A 315 8.34 -7.86 -9.71
N LEU A 316 8.81 -9.03 -9.26
CA LEU A 316 10.01 -9.67 -9.80
C LEU A 316 9.83 -10.11 -11.26
N VAL A 317 8.63 -10.59 -11.63
CA VAL A 317 8.32 -11.00 -13.01
C VAL A 317 8.13 -9.79 -13.92
N GLU A 318 7.48 -8.72 -13.46
CA GLU A 318 7.33 -7.47 -14.21
C GLU A 318 8.68 -6.81 -14.49
N TYR A 319 9.57 -6.73 -13.49
CA TYR A 319 10.93 -6.21 -13.65
C TYR A 319 11.74 -6.99 -14.69
N LEU A 320 11.69 -8.33 -14.68
CA LEU A 320 12.36 -9.17 -15.68
C LEU A 320 11.74 -9.01 -17.09
N LYS A 321 10.43 -8.83 -17.18
CA LYS A 321 9.74 -8.51 -18.45
C LYS A 321 10.09 -7.12 -18.96
N GLU A 322 10.31 -6.14 -18.08
CA GLU A 322 10.74 -4.79 -18.48
C GLU A 322 12.14 -4.83 -19.11
N ILE A 323 13.09 -5.57 -18.51
CA ILE A 323 14.41 -5.83 -19.11
C ILE A 323 14.27 -6.46 -20.50
N GLN A 324 13.41 -7.48 -20.64
CA GLN A 324 13.15 -8.12 -21.94
C GLN A 324 12.57 -7.13 -22.96
N ALA A 325 11.57 -6.34 -22.58
CA ALA A 325 10.90 -5.39 -23.47
C ALA A 325 11.88 -4.31 -23.99
N ARG A 326 12.76 -3.78 -23.15
CA ARG A 326 13.80 -2.83 -23.60
C ARG A 326 14.84 -3.49 -24.52
N ALA A 327 15.20 -4.76 -24.25
CA ALA A 327 16.09 -5.50 -25.14
C ALA A 327 15.45 -5.75 -26.51
N GLU A 328 14.16 -6.08 -26.57
CA GLU A 328 13.39 -6.16 -27.83
C GLU A 328 13.29 -4.81 -28.55
N GLU A 329 13.10 -3.70 -27.82
CA GLU A 329 13.08 -2.35 -28.40
C GLU A 329 14.44 -1.97 -29.02
N VAL A 330 15.55 -2.18 -28.29
CA VAL A 330 16.91 -1.95 -28.80
C VAL A 330 17.18 -2.76 -30.06
N VAL A 331 16.79 -4.04 -30.09
CA VAL A 331 16.95 -4.91 -31.26
C VAL A 331 16.12 -4.40 -32.45
N LYS A 332 14.85 -4.02 -32.25
CA LYS A 332 13.97 -3.47 -33.30
C LYS A 332 14.52 -2.16 -33.89
N VAL A 333 15.01 -1.25 -33.05
CA VAL A 333 15.57 0.04 -33.51
C VAL A 333 16.82 -0.15 -34.38
N LEU A 334 17.68 -1.14 -34.06
CA LEU A 334 18.91 -1.41 -34.81
C LEU A 334 18.71 -2.25 -36.08
N GLN A 335 17.74 -3.16 -36.08
CA GLN A 335 17.41 -3.97 -37.27
C GLN A 335 16.59 -3.19 -38.30
N GLY A 336 15.97 -2.07 -37.90
CA GLY A 336 15.12 -1.24 -38.74
C GLY A 336 13.73 -1.85 -38.95
N PRO A 337 12.83 -1.16 -39.68
CA PRO A 337 11.53 -1.69 -40.03
C PRO A 337 11.71 -2.93 -40.92
N THR A 338 11.14 -4.06 -40.52
CA THR A 338 10.97 -5.22 -41.41
C THR A 338 10.06 -4.81 -42.55
N ILE A 339 10.60 -4.75 -43.78
CA ILE A 339 9.90 -4.37 -45.02
C ILE A 339 8.94 -5.49 -45.44
#